data_AF-A0A925CXU6-F1
#
_entry.id   AF-A0A925CXU6-F1
#
_cell.length_a   1.000
_cell.length_b   1.000
_cell.length_c   1.000
_cell.angle_alpha   90.00
_cell.angle_beta   90.00
_cell.angle_gamma   90.00
#
_symmetry.space_group_name_H-M   'P 1'
#
loop_
_entity.id
_entity.type
_entity.pdbx_description
1 polymer ?
#
loop_
_entity_poly.entity_id
_entity_poly.type
_entity_poly.pdbx_seq_one_letter_code
_entity_poly.pdbx_strand_id
1 'polypeptide(L)'
;MSQTSFDESHILHELRHYLPTQTPLKDFIHHNSLHAFQHMKFYDAIFKASKIFGFQVTLQLAEFRQLHEIRRIKDEVLDRIIINSTGKDSLSTWRGKLLSQPYDDHNSPRIGVLRSHWKSAFKIDLDNLVQPLLFRIFASYLDEGIAINPFPASEAGFLASIKQIEKNNFISFFKTSRARKLLLETECTIASLLKLIVGDEKMYSQYLFDQQFSHRGWSGMVCAIEANPNALLDAKYIALRDAIIFELILEIDALDHQLGKKWQPLATVVKSDLPDLFAPVPSTELNEVLTIWQNAFEWSYYDEVLNGMKLLRKRATTLTRTKKSFQAMFCIDERECSLRRHIESIDPNCETLGTPGFFSVEFFLKPEGGSFYDKLCPAPVT
;
A
#
# COMPACT_ATOMS: atom_id res chain seq x y z
N MET A 1 7.71 5.53 -35.37
CA MET A 1 7.20 4.15 -35.44
C MET A 1 8.24 3.23 -34.83
N SER A 2 8.29 3.12 -33.50
CA SER A 2 9.11 2.11 -32.81
C SER A 2 8.20 0.97 -32.42
N GLN A 3 8.52 -0.24 -32.86
CA GLN A 3 7.86 -1.47 -32.43
C GLN A 3 8.00 -1.60 -30.90
N THR A 4 6.92 -1.35 -30.18
CA THR A 4 6.76 -1.68 -28.76
C THR A 4 6.52 -3.18 -28.65
N SER A 5 7.58 -3.99 -28.78
CA SER A 5 7.49 -5.41 -28.42
C SER A 5 7.35 -5.54 -26.91
N PHE A 6 6.57 -6.51 -26.45
CA PHE A 6 6.48 -6.85 -25.03
C PHE A 6 7.86 -7.20 -24.45
N ASP A 7 8.27 -6.53 -23.38
CA ASP A 7 9.49 -6.81 -22.60
C ASP A 7 9.10 -7.30 -21.19
N GLU A 8 9.18 -8.62 -20.98
CA GLU A 8 8.83 -9.27 -19.72
C GLU A 8 9.70 -8.76 -18.55
N SER A 9 11.01 -8.61 -18.76
CA SER A 9 11.95 -8.21 -17.73
C SER A 9 11.72 -6.78 -17.28
N HIS A 10 11.46 -5.88 -18.23
CA HIS A 10 11.14 -4.49 -17.94
C HIS A 10 9.84 -4.37 -17.14
N ILE A 11 8.78 -5.10 -17.53
CA ILE A 11 7.49 -5.03 -16.82
C ILE A 11 7.60 -5.62 -15.40
N LEU A 12 8.32 -6.72 -15.22
CA LEU A 12 8.56 -7.28 -13.89
C LEU A 12 9.38 -6.31 -13.01
N HIS A 13 10.33 -5.58 -13.59
CA HIS A 13 11.06 -4.52 -12.88
C HIS A 13 10.12 -3.38 -12.45
N GLU A 14 9.30 -2.86 -13.36
CA GLU A 14 8.32 -1.81 -13.05
C GLU A 14 7.29 -2.26 -12.00
N LEU A 15 6.79 -3.50 -12.09
CA LEU A 15 5.90 -4.07 -11.07
C LEU A 15 6.57 -4.06 -9.69
N ARG A 16 7.81 -4.52 -9.57
CA ARG A 16 8.56 -4.49 -8.30
C ARG A 16 8.74 -3.06 -7.77
N HIS A 17 8.91 -2.08 -8.67
CA HIS A 17 9.07 -0.68 -8.29
C HIS A 17 7.79 -0.04 -7.75
N TYR A 18 6.61 -0.39 -8.28
CA TYR A 18 5.34 0.22 -7.86
C TYR A 18 4.56 -0.58 -6.83
N LEU A 19 4.77 -1.90 -6.73
CA LEU A 19 4.12 -2.73 -5.72
C LEU A 19 4.61 -2.34 -4.32
N PRO A 20 3.74 -2.35 -3.31
CA PRO A 20 4.14 -2.00 -1.95
C PRO A 20 5.16 -3.01 -1.43
N THR A 21 6.26 -2.53 -0.84
CA THR A 21 7.18 -3.40 -0.10
C THR A 21 6.46 -3.89 1.15
N GLN A 22 6.02 -5.16 1.13
CA GLN A 22 5.40 -5.81 2.27
C GLN A 22 6.26 -6.99 2.70
N THR A 23 6.79 -6.93 3.91
CA THR A 23 7.45 -8.09 4.53
C THR A 23 6.47 -8.79 5.47
N PRO A 24 6.71 -10.08 5.81
CA PRO A 24 6.00 -10.74 6.90
C PRO A 24 6.03 -9.86 8.15
N LEU A 25 4.84 -9.58 8.72
CA LEU A 25 4.69 -8.71 9.88
C LEU A 25 5.21 -9.40 11.14
N LYS A 26 6.51 -9.25 11.42
CA LYS A 26 7.13 -9.66 12.69
C LYS A 26 7.17 -8.51 13.70
N ASP A 27 7.36 -7.30 13.19
CA ASP A 27 7.44 -6.05 13.95
C ASP A 27 6.61 -4.95 13.27
N PHE A 28 6.34 -3.86 14.00
CA PHE A 28 5.75 -2.65 13.41
C PHE A 28 6.75 -2.00 12.45
N ILE A 29 6.56 -2.20 11.15
CA ILE A 29 7.38 -1.59 10.12
C ILE A 29 6.60 -0.47 9.44
N HIS A 30 7.20 0.73 9.39
CA HIS A 30 6.67 1.85 8.62
C HIS A 30 7.31 1.83 7.23
N HIS A 31 6.51 1.50 6.21
CA HIS A 31 6.93 1.61 4.81
C HIS A 31 6.07 2.63 4.09
N ASN A 32 6.71 3.50 3.30
CA ASN A 32 5.99 4.43 2.45
C ASN A 32 5.34 3.65 1.28
N SER A 33 4.03 3.46 1.34
CA SER A 33 3.27 2.81 0.27
C SER A 33 3.31 3.56 -1.06
N LEU A 34 3.72 4.84 -1.05
CA LEU A 34 3.92 5.68 -2.25
C LEU A 34 5.41 5.93 -2.55
N HIS A 35 6.30 5.01 -2.16
CA HIS A 35 7.75 5.16 -2.37
C HIS A 35 8.14 5.46 -3.83
N ALA A 36 7.45 4.85 -4.80
CA ALA A 36 7.64 5.12 -6.23
C ALA A 36 7.47 6.62 -6.61
N PHE A 37 6.75 7.40 -5.81
CA PHE A 37 6.50 8.82 -6.06
C PHE A 37 7.29 9.76 -5.13
N GLN A 38 8.26 9.25 -4.35
CA GLN A 38 9.03 10.06 -3.39
C GLN A 38 9.82 11.22 -4.02
N HIS A 39 10.13 11.11 -5.32
CA HIS A 39 10.82 12.15 -6.07
C HIS A 39 9.90 13.31 -6.51
N MET A 40 8.59 13.18 -6.32
CA MET A 40 7.59 14.19 -6.69
C MET A 40 7.20 15.06 -5.48
N LYS A 41 6.63 16.24 -5.74
CA LYS A 41 6.00 17.05 -4.70
C LYS A 41 4.78 16.32 -4.15
N PHE A 42 4.48 16.53 -2.86
CA PHE A 42 3.43 15.81 -2.14
C PHE A 42 2.08 15.75 -2.88
N TYR A 43 1.50 16.89 -3.25
CA TYR A 43 0.21 16.94 -3.94
C TYR A 43 0.25 16.28 -5.32
N ASP A 44 1.31 16.51 -6.10
CA ASP A 44 1.49 15.88 -7.41
C ASP A 44 1.60 14.35 -7.28
N ALA A 45 2.34 13.87 -6.26
CA ALA A 45 2.53 12.46 -5.96
C ALA A 45 1.20 11.78 -5.61
N ILE A 46 0.45 12.35 -4.66
CA ILE A 46 -0.78 11.73 -4.17
C ILE A 46 -1.89 11.75 -5.22
N PHE A 47 -2.07 12.84 -5.98
CA PHE A 47 -3.10 12.89 -7.02
C PHE A 47 -2.75 11.99 -8.20
N LYS A 48 -1.47 11.87 -8.55
CA LYS A 48 -1.01 10.88 -9.53
C LYS A 48 -1.30 9.46 -9.04
N ALA A 49 -0.93 9.12 -7.80
CA ALA A 49 -1.21 7.81 -7.22
C ALA A 49 -2.72 7.51 -7.16
N SER A 50 -3.54 8.50 -6.80
CA SER A 50 -4.99 8.39 -6.77
C SER A 50 -5.56 8.08 -8.17
N LYS A 51 -5.10 8.77 -9.21
CA LYS A 51 -5.59 8.56 -10.58
C LYS A 51 -5.13 7.23 -11.18
N ILE A 52 -3.93 6.77 -10.86
CA ILE A 52 -3.38 5.52 -11.38
C ILE A 52 -3.99 4.33 -10.63
N PHE A 53 -3.87 4.33 -9.30
CA PHE A 53 -4.16 3.18 -8.44
C PHE A 53 -5.53 3.21 -7.74
N GLY A 54 -6.25 4.32 -7.79
CA GLY A 54 -7.56 4.45 -7.16
C GLY A 54 -7.53 4.74 -5.67
N PHE A 55 -6.36 5.09 -5.12
CA PHE A 55 -6.24 5.39 -3.70
C PHE A 55 -6.99 6.67 -3.33
N GLN A 56 -7.71 6.64 -2.21
CA GLN A 56 -8.24 7.83 -1.60
C GLN A 56 -7.12 8.50 -0.79
N VAL A 57 -6.67 9.66 -1.27
CA VAL A 57 -5.48 10.34 -0.75
C VAL A 57 -5.77 11.61 0.03
N THR A 58 -7.02 12.05 0.02
CA THR A 58 -7.54 13.15 0.83
C THR A 58 -8.88 12.72 1.43
N LEU A 59 -9.36 13.49 2.40
CA LEU A 59 -10.79 13.46 2.73
C LEU A 59 -11.61 13.86 1.50
N GLN A 60 -12.86 13.42 1.45
CA GLN A 60 -13.81 13.84 0.43
C GLN A 60 -14.17 15.32 0.63
N LEU A 61 -14.59 15.97 -0.45
CA LEU A 61 -14.95 17.39 -0.41
C LEU A 61 -16.07 17.68 0.62
N ALA A 62 -17.04 16.77 0.73
CA ALA A 62 -18.12 16.87 1.71
C ALA A 62 -17.59 16.83 3.16
N GLU A 63 -16.60 15.99 3.45
CA GLU A 63 -15.98 15.88 4.77
C GLU A 63 -15.23 17.18 5.12
N PHE A 64 -14.49 17.77 4.18
CA PHE A 64 -13.84 19.07 4.42
C PHE A 64 -14.85 20.19 4.69
N ARG A 65 -15.95 20.24 3.94
CA ARG A 65 -17.04 21.20 4.19
C ARG A 65 -17.65 21.01 5.56
N GLN A 66 -17.91 19.76 5.97
CA GLN A 66 -18.40 19.47 7.31
C GLN A 66 -17.39 19.91 8.39
N LEU A 67 -16.09 19.65 8.21
CA LEU A 67 -15.05 20.08 9.15
C LEU A 67 -14.97 21.61 9.25
N HIS A 68 -15.27 22.33 8.17
CA HIS A 68 -15.41 23.79 8.19
C HIS A 68 -16.68 24.24 8.94
N GLU A 69 -17.82 23.61 8.68
CA GLU A 69 -19.08 23.90 9.38
C GLU A 69 -18.96 23.74 10.91
N ILE A 70 -18.29 22.69 11.37
CA ILE A 70 -18.04 22.45 12.80
C ILE A 70 -16.84 23.23 13.35
N ARG A 71 -16.27 24.15 12.57
CA ARG A 71 -15.12 25.02 12.91
C ARG A 71 -13.84 24.28 13.28
N ARG A 72 -13.68 23.02 12.85
CA ARG A 72 -12.39 22.31 12.88
C ARG A 72 -11.42 22.90 11.87
N ILE A 73 -11.93 23.37 10.73
CA ILE A 73 -11.21 24.25 9.81
C ILE A 73 -11.67 25.68 10.08
N LYS A 74 -10.76 26.56 10.46
CA LYS A 74 -11.08 27.93 10.86
C LYS A 74 -11.22 28.83 9.63
N ASP A 75 -12.22 29.72 9.63
CA ASP A 75 -12.44 30.69 8.55
C ASP A 75 -11.20 31.55 8.26
N GLU A 76 -10.55 32.06 9.30
CA GLU A 76 -9.34 32.88 9.18
C GLU A 76 -8.17 32.14 8.53
N VAL A 77 -8.05 30.83 8.80
CA VAL A 77 -7.02 29.97 8.20
C VAL A 77 -7.37 29.67 6.76
N LEU A 78 -8.63 29.35 6.47
CA LEU A 78 -9.10 29.09 5.11
C LEU A 78 -8.85 30.32 4.21
N ASP A 79 -9.22 31.51 4.67
CA ASP A 79 -8.98 32.76 3.95
C ASP A 79 -7.49 33.01 3.71
N ARG A 80 -6.67 32.79 4.73
CA ARG A 80 -5.21 32.91 4.63
C ARG A 80 -4.65 31.96 3.57
N ILE A 81 -5.07 30.70 3.55
CA ILE A 81 -4.60 29.73 2.56
C ILE A 81 -5.06 30.11 1.15
N ILE A 82 -6.31 30.53 0.96
CA ILE A 82 -6.83 30.98 -0.35
C ILE A 82 -6.03 32.19 -0.85
N ILE A 83 -5.79 33.20 -0.01
CA ILE A 83 -5.02 34.39 -0.38
C ILE A 83 -3.60 34.01 -0.78
N ASN A 84 -2.95 33.12 -0.03
CA ASN A 84 -1.59 32.69 -0.30
C ASN A 84 -1.47 31.86 -1.59
N SER A 85 -2.49 31.08 -1.95
CA SER A 85 -2.46 30.22 -3.14
C SER A 85 -2.91 30.94 -4.41
N THR A 86 -3.93 31.80 -4.32
CA THR A 86 -4.67 32.30 -5.49
C THR A 86 -4.70 33.83 -5.61
N GLY A 87 -4.12 34.53 -4.62
CA GLY A 87 -4.12 35.98 -4.54
C GLY A 87 -5.35 36.56 -3.84
N LYS A 88 -5.19 37.76 -3.27
CA LYS A 88 -6.21 38.42 -2.45
C LYS A 88 -7.48 38.77 -3.24
N ASP A 89 -7.33 39.16 -4.50
CA ASP A 89 -8.44 39.61 -5.36
C ASP A 89 -9.40 38.46 -5.72
N SER A 90 -8.91 37.22 -5.67
CA SER A 90 -9.68 36.02 -6.03
C SER A 90 -10.39 35.37 -4.83
N LEU A 91 -10.25 35.93 -3.63
CA LEU A 91 -10.71 35.30 -2.37
C LEU A 91 -12.20 34.96 -2.39
N SER A 92 -13.06 35.90 -2.79
CA SER A 92 -14.51 35.70 -2.81
C SER A 92 -14.92 34.59 -3.78
N THR A 93 -14.32 34.58 -4.98
CA THR A 93 -14.53 33.55 -6.00
C THR A 93 -14.15 32.18 -5.48
N TRP A 94 -12.93 32.02 -4.95
CA TRP A 94 -12.46 30.75 -4.42
C TRP A 94 -13.25 30.29 -3.20
N ARG A 95 -13.69 31.19 -2.32
CA ARG A 95 -14.62 30.84 -1.24
C ARG A 95 -15.90 30.18 -1.79
N GLY A 96 -16.48 30.76 -2.84
CA GLY A 96 -17.64 30.19 -3.53
C GLY A 96 -17.36 28.79 -4.10
N LYS A 97 -16.19 28.61 -4.74
CA LYS A 97 -15.74 27.31 -5.25
C LYS A 97 -15.62 26.27 -4.15
N LEU A 98 -14.93 26.60 -3.05
CA LEU A 98 -14.67 25.67 -1.96
C LEU A 98 -15.96 25.27 -1.22
N LEU A 99 -16.83 26.24 -0.92
CA LEU A 99 -17.98 26.03 -0.04
C LEU A 99 -19.23 25.52 -0.76
N SER A 100 -19.48 25.94 -2.01
CA SER A 100 -20.79 25.75 -2.64
C SER A 100 -20.77 25.10 -4.01
N GLN A 101 -19.69 25.21 -4.78
CA GLN A 101 -19.64 24.65 -6.13
C GLN A 101 -19.67 23.11 -6.10
N PRO A 102 -20.55 22.44 -6.88
CA PRO A 102 -20.51 20.99 -7.01
C PRO A 102 -19.29 20.57 -7.83
N TYR A 103 -18.64 19.48 -7.41
CA TYR A 103 -17.58 18.82 -8.16
C TYR A 103 -17.91 17.34 -8.26
N ASP A 104 -17.47 16.72 -9.35
CA ASP A 104 -17.47 15.26 -9.47
C ASP A 104 -16.22 14.72 -8.74
N ASP A 105 -16.45 14.08 -7.60
CA ASP A 105 -15.41 13.43 -6.79
C ASP A 105 -15.20 11.97 -7.15
N HIS A 106 -15.87 11.47 -8.21
CA HIS A 106 -15.71 10.10 -8.66
C HIS A 106 -14.30 9.85 -9.19
N ASN A 107 -13.53 9.07 -8.44
CA ASN A 107 -12.22 8.62 -8.90
C ASN A 107 -12.36 7.36 -9.77
N SER A 108 -12.18 7.53 -11.07
CA SER A 108 -12.01 6.41 -12.00
C SER A 108 -10.51 6.09 -12.17
N PRO A 109 -9.99 5.05 -11.49
CA PRO A 109 -8.58 4.65 -11.62
C PRO A 109 -8.27 4.11 -13.01
N ARG A 110 -7.01 4.22 -13.42
CA ARG A 110 -6.52 3.57 -14.65
C ARG A 110 -6.29 2.08 -14.45
N ILE A 111 -5.87 1.67 -13.25
CA ILE A 111 -5.66 0.26 -12.91
C ILE A 111 -6.99 -0.48 -12.76
N GLY A 112 -7.01 -1.74 -13.18
CA GLY A 112 -8.16 -2.62 -13.19
C GLY A 112 -9.11 -2.41 -14.38
N VAL A 113 -8.92 -1.37 -15.20
CA VAL A 113 -9.83 -1.04 -16.31
C VAL A 113 -9.86 -2.15 -17.36
N LEU A 114 -8.70 -2.69 -17.75
CA LEU A 114 -8.63 -3.74 -18.76
C LEU A 114 -9.31 -5.02 -18.25
N ARG A 115 -8.98 -5.45 -17.04
CA ARG A 115 -9.60 -6.64 -16.43
C ARG A 115 -11.10 -6.46 -16.14
N SER A 116 -11.59 -5.24 -15.94
CA SER A 116 -13.02 -4.96 -15.74
C SER A 116 -13.89 -5.43 -16.91
N HIS A 117 -13.31 -5.58 -18.11
CA HIS A 117 -14.02 -6.11 -19.27
C HIS A 117 -14.46 -7.57 -19.12
N TRP A 118 -13.80 -8.38 -18.27
CA TRP A 118 -14.31 -9.71 -17.91
C TRP A 118 -15.68 -9.62 -17.22
N LYS A 119 -15.87 -8.64 -16.33
CA LYS A 119 -17.16 -8.38 -15.67
C LYS A 119 -18.17 -7.78 -16.63
N SER A 120 -17.79 -6.76 -17.39
CA SER A 120 -18.74 -6.01 -18.23
C SER A 120 -19.19 -6.77 -19.48
N ALA A 121 -18.27 -7.43 -20.20
CA ALA A 121 -18.53 -8.14 -21.45
C ALA A 121 -18.91 -9.62 -21.24
N PHE A 122 -18.20 -10.32 -20.36
CA PHE A 122 -18.38 -11.76 -20.15
C PHE A 122 -19.20 -12.12 -18.90
N LYS A 123 -19.58 -11.14 -18.07
CA LYS A 123 -20.39 -11.30 -16.85
C LYS A 123 -19.77 -12.25 -15.82
N ILE A 124 -18.43 -12.30 -15.78
CA ILE A 124 -17.67 -13.11 -14.83
C ILE A 124 -16.77 -12.22 -13.96
N ASP A 125 -16.61 -12.62 -12.70
CA ASP A 125 -15.65 -12.00 -11.79
C ASP A 125 -14.43 -12.91 -11.68
N LEU A 126 -13.42 -12.64 -12.50
CA LEU A 126 -12.23 -13.49 -12.60
C LEU A 126 -11.46 -13.54 -11.29
N ASP A 127 -11.38 -12.42 -10.58
CA ASP A 127 -10.68 -12.31 -9.30
C ASP A 127 -11.35 -13.23 -8.26
N ASN A 128 -12.68 -13.19 -8.13
CA ASN A 128 -13.41 -14.07 -7.21
C ASN A 128 -13.30 -15.56 -7.55
N LEU A 129 -13.05 -15.90 -8.83
CA LEU A 129 -12.89 -17.28 -9.26
C LEU A 129 -11.47 -17.82 -8.99
N VAL A 130 -10.46 -16.96 -9.00
CA VAL A 130 -9.04 -17.34 -8.94
C VAL A 130 -8.43 -17.09 -7.55
N GLN A 131 -8.65 -15.91 -7.00
CA GLN A 131 -7.97 -15.43 -5.79
C GLN A 131 -8.17 -16.33 -4.56
N PRO A 132 -9.37 -16.90 -4.27
CA PRO A 132 -9.53 -17.74 -3.08
C PRO A 132 -8.64 -18.99 -3.08
N LEU A 133 -8.38 -19.59 -4.24
CA LEU A 133 -7.45 -20.72 -4.37
C LEU A 133 -6.01 -20.22 -4.33
N LEU A 134 -5.69 -19.15 -5.07
CA LEU A 134 -4.36 -18.55 -5.12
C LEU A 134 -3.87 -18.16 -3.71
N PHE A 135 -4.69 -17.45 -2.93
CA PHE A 135 -4.33 -16.99 -1.59
C PHE A 135 -4.17 -18.15 -0.61
N ARG A 136 -4.98 -19.21 -0.73
CA ARG A 136 -4.79 -20.42 0.09
C ARG A 136 -3.45 -21.09 -0.20
N ILE A 137 -3.05 -21.12 -1.47
CA ILE A 137 -1.77 -21.67 -1.89
C ILE A 137 -0.63 -20.78 -1.41
N PHE A 138 -0.70 -19.46 -1.58
CA PHE A 138 0.33 -18.55 -1.06
C PHE A 138 0.45 -18.60 0.46
N ALA A 139 -0.66 -18.57 1.19
CA ALA A 139 -0.67 -18.70 2.64
C ALA A 139 -0.03 -20.00 3.10
N SER A 140 -0.30 -21.12 2.40
CA SER A 140 0.30 -22.41 2.75
C SER A 140 1.78 -22.50 2.36
N TYR A 141 2.17 -21.96 1.20
CA TYR A 141 3.56 -21.99 0.72
C TYR A 141 4.49 -21.10 1.54
N LEU A 142 4.00 -19.92 1.92
CA LEU A 142 4.74 -18.90 2.67
C LEU A 142 4.55 -19.01 4.19
N ASP A 143 3.93 -20.10 4.66
CA ASP A 143 3.80 -20.38 6.08
C ASP A 143 5.18 -20.50 6.75
N GLU A 144 5.36 -19.81 7.89
CA GLU A 144 6.60 -19.79 8.66
C GLU A 144 6.71 -20.95 9.68
N GLY A 145 5.98 -22.05 9.45
CA GLY A 145 5.96 -23.22 10.33
C GLY A 145 4.88 -23.17 11.41
N ILE A 146 3.80 -22.41 11.17
CA ILE A 146 2.61 -22.40 12.03
C ILE A 146 1.72 -23.60 11.69
N ALA A 147 1.66 -23.98 10.41
CA ALA A 147 0.89 -25.12 9.97
C ALA A 147 1.48 -26.45 10.49
N ILE A 148 0.63 -27.32 11.04
CA ILE A 148 1.04 -28.65 11.52
C ILE A 148 1.66 -29.48 10.40
N ASN A 149 1.09 -29.37 9.19
CA ASN A 149 1.60 -30.04 8.00
C ASN A 149 2.28 -29.00 7.11
N PRO A 150 3.60 -29.10 6.91
CA PRO A 150 4.32 -28.16 6.08
C PRO A 150 3.92 -28.33 4.61
N PHE A 151 3.99 -27.24 3.86
CA PHE A 151 3.85 -27.31 2.42
C PHE A 151 4.99 -28.17 1.83
N PRO A 152 4.70 -29.11 0.91
CA PRO A 152 5.73 -29.95 0.29
C PRO A 152 6.52 -29.13 -0.75
N ALA A 153 7.29 -28.17 -0.26
CA ALA A 153 8.08 -27.25 -1.06
C ALA A 153 9.29 -27.97 -1.66
N SER A 154 9.58 -27.66 -2.91
CA SER A 154 10.79 -28.05 -3.62
C SER A 154 11.85 -26.98 -3.47
N GLU A 155 13.12 -27.39 -3.35
CA GLU A 155 14.27 -26.48 -3.40
C GLU A 155 14.36 -25.73 -4.74
N ALA A 156 13.71 -26.23 -5.79
CA ALA A 156 13.63 -25.58 -7.10
C ALA A 156 12.62 -24.42 -7.17
N GLY A 157 11.97 -24.07 -6.05
CA GLY A 157 11.10 -22.89 -5.93
C GLY A 157 9.61 -23.16 -6.09
N PHE A 158 8.82 -22.08 -6.05
CA PHE A 158 7.35 -22.12 -6.00
C PHE A 158 6.73 -22.93 -7.14
N LEU A 159 6.99 -22.58 -8.40
CA LEU A 159 6.32 -23.22 -9.54
C LEU A 159 6.69 -24.72 -9.64
N ALA A 160 7.94 -25.08 -9.34
CA ALA A 160 8.38 -26.47 -9.29
C ALA A 160 7.65 -27.26 -8.19
N SER A 161 7.44 -26.64 -7.02
CA SER A 161 6.66 -27.22 -5.92
C SER A 161 5.22 -27.49 -6.34
N ILE A 162 4.57 -26.53 -7.02
CA ILE A 162 3.21 -26.69 -7.53
C ILE A 162 3.14 -27.81 -8.58
N LYS A 163 4.10 -27.88 -9.52
CA LYS A 163 4.20 -28.97 -10.51
C LYS A 163 4.32 -30.34 -9.82
N GLN A 164 5.11 -30.45 -8.76
CA GLN A 164 5.30 -31.71 -8.02
C GLN A 164 4.00 -32.13 -7.31
N ILE A 165 3.31 -31.20 -6.67
CA ILE A 165 2.03 -31.51 -6.01
C ILE A 165 0.98 -31.96 -7.03
N GLU A 166 0.84 -31.23 -8.13
CA GLU A 166 -0.15 -31.56 -9.16
C GLU A 166 0.12 -32.90 -9.87
N LYS A 167 1.38 -33.35 -9.93
CA LYS A 167 1.76 -34.67 -10.45
C LYS A 167 1.42 -35.80 -9.47
N ASN A 168 1.62 -35.57 -8.17
CA ASN A 168 1.56 -36.61 -7.14
C ASN A 168 0.22 -36.67 -6.42
N ASN A 169 -0.69 -35.71 -6.64
CA ASN A 169 -1.97 -35.66 -5.97
C ASN A 169 -3.09 -36.29 -6.81
N PHE A 170 -4.05 -36.93 -6.14
CA PHE A 170 -5.23 -37.53 -6.77
C PHE A 170 -6.27 -36.48 -7.18
N ILE A 171 -6.28 -35.33 -6.50
CA ILE A 171 -7.18 -34.20 -6.77
C ILE A 171 -6.36 -33.06 -7.37
N SER A 172 -6.78 -32.59 -8.55
CA SER A 172 -6.14 -31.48 -9.27
C SER A 172 -6.50 -30.13 -8.65
N PHE A 173 -5.57 -29.17 -8.71
CA PHE A 173 -5.88 -27.76 -8.44
C PHE A 173 -6.82 -27.16 -9.49
N PHE A 174 -6.79 -27.71 -10.70
CA PHE A 174 -7.52 -27.22 -11.87
C PHE A 174 -8.82 -27.98 -12.09
N LYS A 175 -9.82 -27.28 -12.62
CA LYS A 175 -11.10 -27.85 -13.02
C LYS A 175 -11.09 -28.38 -14.45
N THR A 176 -10.12 -27.95 -15.26
CA THR A 176 -10.02 -28.28 -16.68
C THR A 176 -8.68 -28.94 -17.01
N SER A 177 -8.69 -29.81 -18.03
CA SER A 177 -7.49 -30.53 -18.46
C SER A 177 -6.46 -29.64 -19.15
N ARG A 178 -6.89 -28.54 -19.78
CA ARG A 178 -5.99 -27.61 -20.48
C ARG A 178 -5.05 -26.91 -19.50
N ALA A 179 -5.56 -26.37 -18.40
CA ALA A 179 -4.75 -25.69 -17.40
C ALA A 179 -3.73 -26.65 -16.76
N ARG A 180 -4.15 -27.89 -16.46
CA ARG A 180 -3.24 -28.94 -15.98
C ARG A 180 -2.10 -29.23 -16.98
N LYS A 181 -2.41 -29.35 -18.26
CA LYS A 181 -1.39 -29.55 -19.32
C LYS A 181 -0.45 -28.35 -19.44
N LEU A 182 -0.99 -27.14 -19.36
CA LEU A 182 -0.18 -25.92 -19.40
C LEU A 182 0.86 -25.90 -18.26
N LEU A 183 0.46 -26.30 -17.06
CA LEU A 183 1.39 -26.37 -15.93
C LEU A 183 2.44 -27.51 -16.08
N LEU A 184 2.03 -28.71 -16.50
CA LEU A 184 2.87 -29.91 -16.41
C LEU A 184 3.69 -30.21 -17.67
N GLU A 185 3.18 -29.88 -18.85
CA GLU A 185 3.70 -30.34 -20.14
C GLU A 185 4.35 -29.22 -20.96
N THR A 186 4.14 -27.95 -20.60
CA THR A 186 4.69 -26.80 -21.33
C THR A 186 5.57 -25.91 -20.47
N GLU A 187 6.67 -25.42 -21.05
CA GLU A 187 7.44 -24.31 -20.52
C GLU A 187 6.68 -23.00 -20.82
N CYS A 188 5.64 -22.72 -20.02
CA CYS A 188 4.84 -21.51 -20.18
C CYS A 188 5.67 -20.26 -19.90
N THR A 189 5.56 -19.27 -20.78
CA THR A 189 6.07 -17.92 -20.57
C THR A 189 4.89 -16.99 -20.31
N ILE A 190 5.12 -15.85 -19.66
CA ILE A 190 4.05 -14.88 -19.42
C ILE A 190 3.47 -14.43 -20.77
N ALA A 191 4.31 -14.15 -21.76
CA ALA A 191 3.88 -13.80 -23.12
C ALA A 191 2.96 -14.84 -23.77
N SER A 192 3.25 -16.14 -23.64
CA SER A 192 2.42 -17.18 -24.27
C SER A 192 1.05 -17.33 -23.61
N LEU A 193 0.98 -17.17 -22.29
CA LEU A 193 -0.28 -17.16 -21.54
C LEU A 193 -1.11 -15.90 -21.82
N LEU A 194 -0.47 -14.72 -21.83
CA LEU A 194 -1.13 -13.47 -22.18
C LEU A 194 -1.64 -13.45 -23.63
N LYS A 195 -0.97 -14.13 -24.55
CA LYS A 195 -1.48 -14.32 -25.92
C LYS A 195 -2.81 -15.07 -25.95
N LEU A 196 -3.04 -15.99 -25.02
CA LEU A 196 -4.31 -16.71 -24.92
C LEU A 196 -5.40 -15.84 -24.28
N ILE A 197 -5.08 -15.11 -23.21
CA ILE A 197 -6.04 -14.37 -22.39
C ILE A 197 -6.36 -12.99 -22.96
N VAL A 198 -5.33 -12.28 -23.42
CA VAL A 198 -5.40 -10.87 -23.85
C VAL A 198 -5.32 -10.75 -25.37
N GLY A 199 -4.38 -11.43 -26.00
CA GLY A 199 -4.23 -11.52 -27.46
C GLY A 199 -3.42 -10.40 -28.12
N ASP A 200 -3.54 -9.15 -27.65
CA ASP A 200 -2.75 -8.01 -28.14
C ASP A 200 -1.62 -7.65 -27.16
N GLU A 201 -0.36 -7.69 -27.64
CA GLU A 201 0.84 -7.40 -26.86
C GLU A 201 0.84 -6.00 -26.25
N LYS A 202 0.19 -5.02 -26.88
CA LYS A 202 0.10 -3.64 -26.35
C LYS A 202 -0.61 -3.57 -25.00
N MET A 203 -1.48 -4.53 -24.72
CA MET A 203 -2.29 -4.59 -23.51
C MET A 203 -1.65 -5.46 -22.41
N TYR A 204 -0.56 -6.16 -22.70
CA TYR A 204 0.05 -7.11 -21.75
C TYR A 204 0.55 -6.44 -20.47
N SER A 205 1.23 -5.29 -20.60
CA SER A 205 1.71 -4.55 -19.44
C SER A 205 0.55 -4.14 -18.52
N GLN A 206 -0.49 -3.50 -19.08
CA GLN A 206 -1.69 -3.12 -18.33
C GLN A 206 -2.35 -4.34 -17.67
N TYR A 207 -2.44 -5.48 -18.37
CA TYR A 207 -3.07 -6.68 -17.81
C TYR A 207 -2.32 -7.21 -16.59
N LEU A 208 -0.99 -7.23 -16.64
CA LEU A 208 -0.15 -7.66 -15.52
C LEU A 208 -0.25 -6.70 -14.35
N PHE A 209 -0.26 -5.39 -14.60
CA PHE A 209 -0.52 -4.38 -13.56
C PHE A 209 -1.90 -4.56 -12.92
N ASP A 210 -2.96 -4.69 -13.72
CA ASP A 210 -4.31 -4.92 -13.22
C ASP A 210 -4.40 -6.20 -12.37
N GLN A 211 -3.75 -7.28 -12.80
CA GLN A 211 -3.73 -8.56 -12.09
C GLN A 211 -3.01 -8.42 -10.74
N GLN A 212 -1.76 -7.92 -10.75
CA GLN A 212 -0.94 -7.87 -9.54
C GLN A 212 -1.41 -6.79 -8.54
N PHE A 213 -2.05 -5.70 -9.01
CA PHE A 213 -2.63 -4.72 -8.10
C PHE A 213 -3.98 -5.13 -7.51
N SER A 214 -4.67 -6.10 -8.11
CA SER A 214 -5.90 -6.68 -7.54
C SER A 214 -5.66 -7.30 -6.17
N HIS A 215 -4.43 -7.77 -5.91
CA HIS A 215 -3.98 -8.34 -4.64
C HIS A 215 -2.59 -7.85 -4.24
N ARG A 216 -2.33 -6.55 -4.42
CA ARG A 216 -1.02 -5.88 -4.22
C ARG A 216 -0.24 -6.25 -2.95
N GLY A 217 -0.93 -6.67 -1.88
CA GLY A 217 -0.27 -7.16 -0.68
C GLY A 217 0.46 -8.49 -0.88
N TRP A 218 -0.20 -9.47 -1.52
CA TRP A 218 0.43 -10.75 -1.87
C TRP A 218 1.54 -10.56 -2.89
N SER A 219 1.30 -9.81 -3.97
CA SER A 219 2.34 -9.51 -4.97
C SER A 219 3.53 -8.77 -4.35
N GLY A 220 3.27 -7.78 -3.48
CA GLY A 220 4.30 -7.05 -2.74
C GLY A 220 5.12 -7.96 -1.82
N MET A 221 4.46 -8.90 -1.14
CA MET A 221 5.12 -9.88 -0.29
C MET A 221 5.98 -10.87 -1.08
N VAL A 222 5.48 -11.35 -2.23
CA VAL A 222 6.27 -12.17 -3.16
C VAL A 222 7.52 -11.42 -3.61
N CYS A 223 7.41 -10.14 -3.98
CA CYS A 223 8.57 -9.32 -4.37
C CYS A 223 9.60 -9.18 -3.24
N ALA A 224 9.13 -8.96 -2.01
CA ALA A 224 10.01 -8.82 -0.85
C ALA A 224 10.77 -10.12 -0.53
N ILE A 225 10.08 -11.26 -0.61
CA ILE A 225 10.68 -12.58 -0.36
C ILE A 225 11.61 -13.00 -1.52
N GLU A 226 11.26 -12.68 -2.77
CA GLU A 226 12.14 -12.88 -3.93
C GLU A 226 13.47 -12.16 -3.73
N ALA A 227 13.43 -10.90 -3.26
CA ALA A 227 14.62 -10.09 -3.01
C ALA A 227 15.41 -10.54 -1.77
N ASN A 228 14.73 -11.04 -0.74
CA ASN A 228 15.34 -11.51 0.49
C ASN A 228 14.62 -12.77 1.03
N PRO A 229 14.99 -13.98 0.57
CA PRO A 229 14.38 -15.23 1.03
C PRO A 229 14.51 -15.46 2.55
N ASN A 230 15.56 -14.90 3.16
CA ASN A 230 15.85 -15.00 4.60
C ASN A 230 14.99 -14.05 5.45
N ALA A 231 14.08 -13.28 4.85
CA ALA A 231 13.09 -12.51 5.60
C ALA A 231 12.13 -13.44 6.38
N LEU A 232 11.92 -14.67 5.89
CA LEU A 232 11.17 -15.72 6.57
C LEU A 232 12.09 -16.53 7.48
N LEU A 233 11.54 -17.05 8.59
CA LEU A 233 12.27 -17.96 9.48
C LEU A 233 12.69 -19.24 8.75
N ASP A 234 11.77 -19.79 7.95
CA ASP A 234 12.04 -20.87 7.00
C ASP A 234 12.12 -20.27 5.60
N ALA A 235 13.33 -20.22 5.04
CA ALA A 235 13.57 -19.54 3.78
C ALA A 235 12.76 -20.17 2.64
N LYS A 236 11.99 -19.35 1.91
CA LYS A 236 11.20 -19.78 0.75
C LYS A 236 11.69 -19.10 -0.52
N TYR A 237 11.65 -19.84 -1.63
CA TYR A 237 12.08 -19.36 -2.94
C TYR A 237 10.87 -19.21 -3.87
N ILE A 238 10.42 -17.98 -4.03
CA ILE A 238 9.33 -17.63 -4.95
C ILE A 238 9.74 -16.43 -5.79
N ALA A 239 9.61 -16.54 -7.11
CA ALA A 239 9.80 -15.42 -8.02
C ALA A 239 8.45 -14.79 -8.37
N LEU A 240 8.40 -13.45 -8.51
CA LEU A 240 7.19 -12.77 -8.99
C LEU A 240 6.71 -13.34 -10.33
N ARG A 241 7.66 -13.67 -11.21
CA ARG A 241 7.41 -14.32 -12.49
C ARG A 241 6.61 -15.63 -12.35
N ASP A 242 7.01 -16.48 -11.41
CA ASP A 242 6.40 -17.79 -11.18
C ASP A 242 4.99 -17.66 -10.60
N ALA A 243 4.80 -16.69 -9.69
CA ALA A 243 3.49 -16.35 -9.14
C ALA A 243 2.52 -15.89 -10.25
N ILE A 244 2.96 -15.00 -11.13
CA ILE A 244 2.18 -14.51 -12.29
C ILE A 244 1.83 -15.67 -13.24
N ILE A 245 2.79 -16.53 -13.59
CA ILE A 245 2.53 -17.68 -14.47
C ILE A 245 1.46 -18.58 -13.87
N PHE A 246 1.56 -18.90 -12.59
CA PHE A 246 0.59 -19.75 -11.92
C PHE A 246 -0.80 -19.10 -11.90
N GLU A 247 -0.89 -17.81 -11.58
CA GLU A 247 -2.14 -17.06 -11.60
C GLU A 247 -2.78 -17.00 -12.99
N LEU A 248 -2.00 -16.75 -14.05
CA LEU A 248 -2.49 -16.76 -15.44
C LEU A 248 -3.03 -18.14 -15.85
N ILE A 249 -2.43 -19.23 -15.38
CA ILE A 249 -2.94 -20.58 -15.65
C ILE A 249 -4.28 -20.80 -14.92
N LEU A 250 -4.40 -20.34 -13.67
CA LEU A 250 -5.67 -20.39 -12.92
C LEU A 250 -6.76 -19.54 -13.59
N GLU A 251 -6.41 -18.41 -14.17
CA GLU A 251 -7.35 -17.60 -14.96
C GLU A 251 -7.85 -18.34 -16.19
N ILE A 252 -6.96 -18.98 -16.95
CA ILE A 252 -7.36 -19.82 -18.10
C ILE A 252 -8.28 -20.96 -17.63
N ASP A 253 -7.97 -21.60 -16.50
CA ASP A 253 -8.82 -22.65 -15.94
C ASP A 253 -10.22 -22.12 -15.60
N ALA A 254 -10.30 -20.96 -14.95
CA ALA A 254 -11.55 -20.32 -14.59
C ALA A 254 -12.37 -19.93 -15.83
N LEU A 255 -11.72 -19.38 -16.85
CA LEU A 255 -12.34 -19.01 -18.12
C LEU A 255 -12.86 -20.25 -18.88
N ASP A 256 -12.03 -21.28 -19.02
CA ASP A 256 -12.41 -22.53 -19.69
C ASP A 256 -13.54 -23.23 -18.93
N HIS A 257 -13.53 -23.21 -17.59
CA HIS A 257 -14.57 -23.83 -16.79
C HIS A 257 -15.92 -23.09 -16.87
N GLN A 258 -15.92 -21.77 -16.76
CA GLN A 258 -17.15 -20.96 -16.72
C GLN A 258 -17.74 -20.71 -18.12
N LEU A 259 -16.89 -20.45 -19.11
CA LEU A 259 -17.31 -19.99 -20.43
C LEU A 259 -17.05 -21.03 -21.52
N GLY A 260 -16.24 -22.06 -21.26
CA GLY A 260 -15.90 -23.08 -22.25
C GLY A 260 -15.27 -22.46 -23.49
N LYS A 261 -15.82 -22.75 -24.67
CA LYS A 261 -15.35 -22.18 -25.94
C LYS A 261 -15.91 -20.80 -26.27
N LYS A 262 -16.71 -20.20 -25.39
CA LYS A 262 -17.42 -18.93 -25.66
C LYS A 262 -16.57 -17.69 -25.36
N TRP A 263 -15.49 -17.82 -24.59
CA TRP A 263 -14.61 -16.71 -24.31
C TRP A 263 -13.60 -16.51 -25.43
N GLN A 264 -13.18 -15.27 -25.62
CA GLN A 264 -12.19 -14.86 -26.60
C GLN A 264 -11.17 -13.94 -25.91
N PRO A 265 -9.97 -13.76 -26.47
CA PRO A 265 -8.98 -12.86 -25.89
C PRO A 265 -9.55 -11.45 -25.69
N LEU A 266 -9.22 -10.77 -24.60
CA LEU A 266 -9.82 -9.47 -24.25
C LEU A 266 -9.70 -8.42 -25.35
N ALA A 267 -8.61 -8.41 -26.12
CA ALA A 267 -8.44 -7.45 -27.22
C ALA A 267 -9.58 -7.49 -28.25
N THR A 268 -10.36 -8.59 -28.32
CA THR A 268 -11.53 -8.69 -29.21
C THR A 268 -12.74 -7.87 -28.73
N VAL A 269 -12.83 -7.59 -27.42
CA VAL A 269 -13.96 -6.87 -26.81
C VAL A 269 -13.61 -5.45 -26.41
N VAL A 270 -12.33 -5.15 -26.19
CA VAL A 270 -11.85 -3.80 -25.86
C VAL A 270 -11.80 -2.96 -27.13
N LYS A 271 -12.72 -1.99 -27.24
CA LYS A 271 -12.88 -1.12 -28.41
C LYS A 271 -12.15 0.22 -28.33
N SER A 272 -11.71 0.61 -27.13
CA SER A 272 -11.09 1.91 -26.85
C SER A 272 -9.60 1.76 -26.58
N ASP A 273 -8.80 2.69 -27.07
CA ASP A 273 -7.41 2.85 -26.65
C ASP A 273 -7.39 3.12 -25.14
N LEU A 274 -6.79 2.21 -24.39
CA LEU A 274 -6.57 2.40 -22.96
C LEU A 274 -5.47 3.45 -22.80
N PRO A 275 -5.66 4.45 -21.91
CA PRO A 275 -4.59 5.39 -21.61
C PRO A 275 -3.42 4.63 -20.99
N ASP A 276 -2.19 5.02 -21.34
CA ASP A 276 -1.01 4.50 -20.67
C ASP A 276 -1.13 4.71 -19.14
N LEU A 277 -0.89 3.63 -18.39
CA LEU A 277 -1.08 3.56 -16.95
C LEU A 277 -0.36 4.72 -16.25
N PHE A 278 0.87 5.01 -16.67
CA PHE A 278 1.75 6.00 -16.04
C PHE A 278 1.82 7.34 -16.77
N ALA A 279 0.96 7.56 -17.78
CA ALA A 279 0.87 8.82 -18.50
C ALA A 279 0.70 10.01 -17.54
N PRO A 280 1.20 11.21 -17.89
CA PRO A 280 1.01 12.40 -17.06
C PRO A 280 -0.46 12.60 -16.64
N VAL A 281 -0.66 13.04 -15.39
CA VAL A 281 -1.97 13.36 -14.84
C VAL A 281 -2.04 14.87 -14.70
N PRO A 282 -2.84 15.58 -15.52
CA PRO A 282 -2.97 17.03 -15.40
C PRO A 282 -3.67 17.39 -14.09
N SER A 283 -3.28 18.51 -13.48
CA SER A 283 -4.01 19.06 -12.33
C SER A 283 -5.38 19.55 -12.76
N THR A 284 -6.39 19.30 -11.93
CA THR A 284 -7.77 19.76 -12.13
C THR A 284 -8.10 20.85 -11.12
N GLU A 285 -9.18 21.60 -11.37
CA GLU A 285 -9.70 22.56 -10.39
C GLU A 285 -10.07 21.88 -9.06
N LEU A 286 -10.60 20.65 -9.11
CA LEU A 286 -10.89 19.87 -7.91
C LEU A 286 -9.61 19.56 -7.11
N ASN A 287 -8.50 19.23 -7.77
CA ASN A 287 -7.22 19.00 -7.08
C ASN A 287 -6.74 20.26 -6.34
N GLU A 288 -6.93 21.44 -6.94
CA GLU A 288 -6.61 22.72 -6.31
C GLU A 288 -7.52 23.02 -5.11
N VAL A 289 -8.83 22.76 -5.25
CA VAL A 289 -9.80 22.85 -4.14
C VAL A 289 -9.41 21.94 -2.98
N LEU A 290 -9.10 20.66 -3.25
CA LEU A 290 -8.69 19.70 -2.23
C LEU A 290 -7.36 20.08 -1.58
N THR A 291 -6.41 20.62 -2.36
CA THR A 291 -5.14 21.13 -1.86
C THR A 291 -5.34 22.28 -0.88
N ILE A 292 -6.20 23.25 -1.20
CA ILE A 292 -6.51 24.37 -0.31
C ILE A 292 -7.19 23.86 0.96
N TRP A 293 -8.14 22.94 0.84
CA TRP A 293 -8.82 22.35 1.99
C TRP A 293 -7.89 21.57 2.91
N GLN A 294 -7.03 20.71 2.35
CA GLN A 294 -6.05 19.92 3.12
C GLN A 294 -5.09 20.86 3.87
N ASN A 295 -4.52 21.86 3.18
CA ASN A 295 -3.65 22.83 3.83
C ASN A 295 -4.39 23.62 4.93
N ALA A 296 -5.63 24.05 4.69
CA ALA A 296 -6.41 24.78 5.69
C ALA A 296 -6.72 23.92 6.92
N PHE A 297 -6.98 22.63 6.74
CA PHE A 297 -7.17 21.66 7.81
C PHE A 297 -5.90 21.47 8.63
N GLU A 298 -4.77 21.19 7.98
CA GLU A 298 -3.48 21.00 8.65
C GLU A 298 -3.05 22.26 9.40
N TRP A 299 -3.14 23.43 8.77
CA TRP A 299 -2.77 24.70 9.41
C TRP A 299 -3.71 25.09 10.55
N SER A 300 -5.00 24.74 10.49
CA SER A 300 -5.93 24.97 11.60
C SER A 300 -5.49 24.18 12.84
N TYR A 301 -5.01 22.95 12.64
CA TYR A 301 -4.45 22.11 13.69
C TYR A 301 -3.07 22.61 14.16
N TYR A 302 -2.15 22.92 13.23
CA TYR A 302 -0.83 23.42 13.57
C TYR A 302 -0.88 24.71 14.36
N ASP A 303 -1.74 25.67 13.97
CA ASP A 303 -1.89 26.93 14.70
C ASP A 303 -2.37 26.70 16.13
N GLU A 304 -3.28 25.74 16.36
CA GLU A 304 -3.73 25.38 17.71
C GLU A 304 -2.58 24.81 18.56
N VAL A 305 -1.84 23.83 18.03
CA VAL A 305 -0.70 23.21 18.72
C VAL A 305 0.39 24.24 19.02
N LEU A 306 0.78 25.02 18.01
CA LEU A 306 1.84 26.04 18.14
C LEU A 306 1.46 27.13 19.13
N ASN A 307 0.19 27.56 19.15
CA ASN A 307 -0.29 28.53 20.14
C ASN A 307 -0.30 27.93 21.56
N GLY A 308 -0.69 26.66 21.71
CA GLY A 308 -0.57 25.93 22.97
C GLY A 308 0.87 25.92 23.50
N MET A 309 1.85 25.62 22.65
CA MET A 309 3.26 25.65 23.03
C MET A 309 3.74 27.06 23.42
N LYS A 310 3.32 28.11 22.69
CA LYS A 310 3.66 29.51 23.03
C LYS A 310 3.11 29.90 24.41
N LEU A 311 1.89 29.49 24.74
CA LEU A 311 1.27 29.74 26.05
C LEU A 311 2.03 29.03 27.17
N LEU A 312 2.43 27.78 26.96
CA LEU A 312 3.23 27.01 27.93
C LEU A 312 4.62 27.65 28.17
N ARG A 313 5.31 28.09 27.11
CA ARG A 313 6.62 28.74 27.24
C ARG A 313 6.55 30.02 28.08
N LYS A 314 5.51 30.84 27.89
CA LYS A 314 5.31 32.05 28.71
C LYS A 314 5.09 31.74 30.20
N ARG A 315 4.45 30.61 30.52
CA ARG A 315 4.26 30.17 31.92
C ARG A 315 5.60 29.73 32.54
N ALA A 316 6.39 28.94 31.81
CA ALA A 316 7.67 28.42 32.29
C ALA A 316 8.71 29.50 32.64
N THR A 317 8.71 30.64 31.94
CA THR A 317 9.64 31.76 32.21
C THR A 317 9.39 32.50 33.53
N THR A 318 8.30 32.22 34.23
CA THR A 318 7.89 32.93 35.46
C THR A 318 8.30 32.19 36.74
N LEU A 319 8.86 30.99 36.63
CA LEU A 319 9.27 30.17 37.78
C LEU A 319 10.74 30.44 38.13
N THR A 320 10.99 31.23 39.18
CA THR A 320 12.30 31.31 39.83
C THR A 320 12.63 29.96 40.47
N ARG A 321 13.61 29.25 39.93
CA ARG A 321 14.03 27.93 40.43
C ARG A 321 14.60 28.04 41.86
N THR A 322 13.77 27.72 42.84
CA THR A 322 14.19 27.38 44.21
C THR A 322 14.74 25.95 44.28
N LYS A 323 15.19 25.52 45.45
CA LYS A 323 15.68 24.17 45.73
C LYS A 323 14.71 23.11 45.18
N LYS A 324 15.24 22.11 44.48
CA LYS A 324 14.45 21.02 43.88
C LYS A 324 13.78 20.18 44.96
N SER A 325 12.51 19.85 44.76
CA SER A 325 11.75 18.97 45.66
C SER A 325 12.21 17.51 45.50
N PHE A 326 12.28 17.02 44.26
CA PHE A 326 12.87 15.75 43.89
C PHE A 326 13.28 15.74 42.41
N GLN A 327 14.06 14.72 42.03
CA GLN A 327 14.39 14.39 40.65
C GLN A 327 13.80 13.02 40.31
N ALA A 328 13.23 12.88 39.12
CA ALA A 328 12.69 11.62 38.63
C ALA A 328 13.10 11.39 37.18
N MET A 329 13.40 10.14 36.82
CA MET A 329 13.87 9.78 35.49
C MET A 329 12.84 8.86 34.82
N PHE A 330 12.42 9.23 33.62
CA PHE A 330 11.35 8.57 32.86
C PHE A 330 11.86 8.16 31.48
N CYS A 331 11.19 7.19 30.86
CA CYS A 331 11.44 6.87 29.46
C CYS A 331 11.27 8.12 28.57
N ILE A 332 12.07 8.25 27.50
CA ILE A 332 11.91 9.29 26.47
C ILE A 332 10.68 9.07 25.58
N ASP A 333 10.08 7.88 25.69
CA ASP A 333 8.83 7.52 25.01
C ASP A 333 7.73 8.57 25.27
N GLU A 334 7.03 8.95 24.21
CA GLU A 334 5.99 9.99 24.25
C GLU A 334 4.86 9.71 25.23
N ARG A 335 4.60 8.43 25.55
CA ARG A 335 3.55 8.02 26.48
C ARG A 335 3.83 8.52 27.89
N GLU A 336 5.09 8.52 28.32
CA GLU A 336 5.53 9.04 29.61
C GLU A 336 5.50 10.59 29.68
N CYS A 337 5.40 11.28 28.54
CA CYS A 337 5.38 12.74 28.51
C CYS A 337 4.16 13.32 29.25
N SER A 338 3.02 12.63 29.19
CA SER A 338 1.80 13.05 29.89
C SER A 338 1.96 13.02 31.42
N LEU A 339 2.52 11.93 31.96
CA LEU A 339 2.80 11.76 33.39
C LEU A 339 3.85 12.76 33.88
N ARG A 340 4.94 12.92 33.14
CA ARG A 340 5.98 13.92 33.45
C ARG A 340 5.41 15.32 33.56
N ARG A 341 4.64 15.75 32.56
CA ARG A 341 3.99 17.07 32.56
C ARG A 341 2.99 17.22 33.69
N HIS A 342 2.26 16.16 34.04
CA HIS A 342 1.32 16.18 35.16
C HIS A 342 2.06 16.39 36.49
N ILE A 343 3.15 15.65 36.72
CA ILE A 343 3.99 15.79 37.91
C ILE A 343 4.57 17.21 38.00
N GLU A 344 5.16 17.72 36.92
CA GLU A 344 5.70 19.09 36.84
C GLU A 344 4.62 20.16 37.03
N SER A 345 3.36 19.86 36.67
CA SER A 345 2.23 20.76 36.88
C SER A 345 1.77 20.81 38.34
N ILE A 346 1.88 19.69 39.07
CA ILE A 346 1.51 19.60 40.48
C ILE A 346 2.64 20.15 41.36
N ASP A 347 3.89 19.82 41.04
CA ASP A 347 5.08 20.27 41.76
C ASP A 347 6.05 21.00 40.81
N PRO A 348 5.93 22.34 40.69
CA PRO A 348 6.81 23.15 39.84
C PRO A 348 8.29 23.12 40.26
N ASN A 349 8.61 22.62 41.46
CA ASN A 349 9.97 22.51 41.96
C ASN A 349 10.62 21.15 41.68
N CYS A 350 9.88 20.16 41.16
CA CYS A 350 10.47 18.90 40.75
C CYS A 350 11.34 19.07 39.49
N GLU A 351 12.11 18.05 39.16
CA GLU A 351 12.83 17.97 37.90
C GLU A 351 12.66 16.57 37.31
N THR A 352 12.03 16.49 36.13
CA THR A 352 11.93 15.22 35.41
C THR A 352 12.97 15.16 34.30
N LEU A 353 13.66 14.02 34.20
CA LEU A 353 14.67 13.74 33.19
C LEU A 353 14.16 12.63 32.27
N GLY A 354 14.53 12.70 30.99
CA GLY A 354 14.24 11.64 30.01
C GLY A 354 15.47 10.75 29.83
N THR A 355 15.27 9.43 29.88
CA THR A 355 16.27 8.42 29.52
C THR A 355 15.66 7.50 28.45
N PRO A 356 16.42 6.99 27.47
CA PRO A 356 15.91 5.94 26.58
C PRO A 356 15.35 4.78 27.40
N GLY A 357 14.24 4.18 26.94
CA GLY A 357 13.54 3.08 27.65
C GLY A 357 14.34 1.78 27.78
N PHE A 358 15.54 1.79 27.24
CA PHE A 358 16.52 0.75 27.44
C PHE A 358 17.42 1.17 28.61
N PHE A 359 17.32 0.48 29.75
CA PHE A 359 18.14 0.73 30.94
C PHE A 359 19.64 0.42 30.74
N SER A 360 20.13 0.40 29.49
CA SER A 360 21.48 0.02 29.11
C SER A 360 21.89 -1.40 29.54
N VAL A 361 20.92 -2.31 29.67
CA VAL A 361 21.15 -3.72 30.05
C VAL A 361 20.87 -4.59 28.84
N GLU A 362 21.85 -5.37 28.36
CA GLU A 362 21.63 -6.39 27.34
C GLU A 362 20.82 -7.57 27.90
N PHE A 363 19.74 -7.97 27.22
CA PHE A 363 18.98 -9.15 27.64
C PHE A 363 18.27 -9.85 26.48
N PHE A 364 17.94 -11.11 26.74
CA PHE A 364 17.07 -11.90 25.91
C PHE A 364 15.67 -11.90 26.52
N LEU A 365 14.66 -11.48 25.76
CA LEU A 365 13.26 -11.59 26.18
C LEU A 365 12.68 -12.88 25.60
N LYS A 366 12.16 -13.76 26.46
CA LYS A 366 11.30 -14.86 26.02
C LYS A 366 9.88 -14.58 26.51
N PRO A 367 8.93 -14.28 25.60
CA PRO A 367 7.54 -14.12 25.97
C PRO A 367 7.00 -15.38 26.66
N GLU A 368 6.03 -15.24 27.55
CA GLU A 368 5.34 -16.38 28.16
C GLU A 368 4.63 -17.20 27.05
N GLY A 369 4.96 -18.49 26.95
CA GLY A 369 4.51 -19.35 25.86
C GLY A 369 5.26 -19.16 24.52
N GLY A 370 6.20 -18.22 24.44
CA GLY A 370 7.06 -18.05 23.28
C GLY A 370 8.05 -19.20 23.12
N SER A 371 8.23 -19.69 21.90
CA SER A 371 9.21 -20.74 21.60
C SER A 371 10.65 -20.21 21.51
N PHE A 372 10.82 -18.89 21.32
CA PHE A 372 12.09 -18.26 21.00
C PHE A 372 12.38 -17.04 21.88
N TYR A 373 13.65 -16.63 21.87
CA TYR A 373 14.15 -15.45 22.56
C TYR A 373 14.34 -14.31 21.56
N ASP A 374 13.83 -13.12 21.88
CA ASP A 374 14.13 -11.87 21.19
C ASP A 374 15.39 -11.25 21.78
N LYS A 375 16.31 -10.84 20.91
CA LYS A 375 17.50 -10.08 21.30
C LYS A 375 17.12 -8.62 21.47
N LEU A 376 17.06 -8.15 22.71
CA LEU A 376 16.82 -6.75 23.01
C LEU A 376 18.13 -6.12 23.44
N CYS A 377 18.78 -5.45 22.48
CA CYS A 377 20.01 -4.70 22.68
C CYS A 377 19.72 -3.19 22.65
N PRO A 378 20.53 -2.35 23.33
CA PRO A 378 20.40 -0.91 23.19
C PRO A 378 20.67 -0.50 21.74
N ALA A 379 19.91 0.49 21.22
CA ALA A 379 20.33 1.24 20.04
C ALA A 379 21.72 1.90 20.31
N PRO A 380 22.60 2.01 19.31
CA PRO A 380 24.00 1.62 19.46
C PRO A 380 24.78 2.50 20.43
N VAL A 381 25.45 1.83 21.37
CA VAL A 381 26.83 2.21 21.69
C VAL A 381 27.62 1.92 20.41
N THR A 382 28.00 3.00 19.70
CA THR A 382 28.84 2.96 18.48
C THR A 382 30.20 2.35 18.74
#